data_AF-A0A2E6W2B2-F1
#
_entry.id   AF-A0A2E6W2B2-F1
#
_cell.length_a   1.000
_cell.length_b   1.000
_cell.length_c   1.000
_cell.angle_alpha   90.00
_cell.angle_beta   90.00
_cell.angle_gamma   90.00
#
_symmetry.space_group_name_H-M   'P 1'
#
loop_
_entity.id
_entity.type
_entity.pdbx_description
1 polymer ?
#
loop_
_entity_poly.entity_id
_entity_poly.type
_entity_poly.pdbx_seq_one_letter_code
_entity_poly.pdbx_strand_id
1 'polypeptide(L)'
;MNKEKSVVVNGRNYRWPNQPLVVVCIDGSEPSYIEQAIASGHMPFLFKALKKGADLRADCVISSFTNPNNVSIVTGVPPVIYGILNHSV
;
A
#
# COMPACT_ATOMS: atom_id res chain seq x y z
N MET A 1 -5.94 -9.61 25.93
CA MET A 1 -5.96 -9.10 24.54
C MET A 1 -7.03 -9.87 23.79
N ASN A 2 -8.10 -9.21 23.35
CA ASN A 2 -9.29 -9.89 22.83
C ASN A 2 -8.97 -10.71 21.57
N LYS A 3 -9.37 -11.98 21.63
CA LYS A 3 -9.42 -12.96 20.55
C LYS A 3 -10.32 -12.44 19.41
N GLU A 4 -9.88 -12.65 18.18
CA GLU A 4 -10.73 -12.78 16.98
C GLU A 4 -11.69 -11.63 16.63
N LYS A 5 -11.24 -10.38 16.74
CA LYS A 5 -11.94 -9.29 16.05
C LYS A 5 -11.56 -9.30 14.57
N SER A 6 -12.54 -9.22 13.68
CA SER A 6 -12.32 -9.04 12.24
C SER A 6 -13.28 -8.00 11.68
N VAL A 7 -12.95 -7.47 10.51
CA VAL A 7 -13.73 -6.45 9.81
C VAL A 7 -13.93 -6.93 8.38
N VAL A 8 -15.18 -6.99 7.93
CA VAL A 8 -15.51 -7.35 6.56
C VAL A 8 -15.81 -6.08 5.77
N VAL A 9 -15.03 -5.82 4.72
CA VAL A 9 -15.18 -4.66 3.83
C VAL A 9 -15.00 -5.12 2.38
N ASN A 10 -15.92 -4.72 1.49
CA ASN A 10 -15.88 -5.03 0.06
C ASN A 10 -15.63 -6.51 -0.27
N GLY A 11 -16.30 -7.41 0.47
CA GLY A 11 -16.19 -8.86 0.29
C GLY A 11 -14.90 -9.48 0.84
N ARG A 12 -14.05 -8.71 1.53
CA ARG A 12 -12.78 -9.17 2.12
C ARG A 12 -12.85 -9.14 3.64
N ASN A 13 -12.37 -10.21 4.28
CA ASN A 13 -12.28 -10.31 5.73
C ASN A 13 -10.86 -9.92 6.20
N TYR A 14 -10.77 -8.85 7.00
CA TYR A 14 -9.52 -8.35 7.56
C TYR A 14 -9.46 -8.67 9.06
N ARG A 15 -8.41 -9.36 9.48
CA ARG A 15 -8.15 -9.60 10.91
C ARG A 15 -7.78 -8.29 11.59
N TRP A 16 -8.34 -8.03 12.76
CA TRP A 16 -7.98 -6.86 13.55
C TRP A 16 -6.49 -6.93 13.94
N PRO A 17 -5.72 -5.85 13.77
CA PRO A 17 -4.30 -5.88 14.03
C PRO A 17 -4.03 -5.98 15.54
N ASN A 18 -3.04 -6.78 15.94
CA ASN A 18 -2.67 -6.98 17.35
C ASN A 18 -1.90 -5.79 17.95
N GLN A 19 -1.44 -4.88 17.08
CA GLN A 19 -0.67 -3.67 17.40
C GLN A 19 -1.10 -2.56 16.42
N PRO A 20 -0.83 -1.28 16.69
CA PRO A 20 -1.09 -0.22 15.72
C PRO A 20 -0.46 -0.55 14.35
N LEU A 21 -1.26 -0.47 13.30
CA LEU A 21 -0.86 -0.80 11.93
C LEU A 21 -0.94 0.47 11.08
N VAL A 22 0.13 0.76 10.35
CA VAL A 22 0.22 1.91 9.44
C VAL A 22 0.54 1.40 8.04
N VAL A 23 -0.17 1.91 7.04
CA VAL A 23 0.11 1.72 5.62
C VAL A 23 0.48 3.08 5.04
N VAL A 24 1.58 3.15 4.29
CA VAL A 24 2.06 4.39 3.66
C VAL A 24 2.08 4.19 2.16
N CYS A 25 1.33 5.02 1.43
CA CYS A 25 1.44 5.15 -0.02
C CYS A 25 2.41 6.30 -0.31
N ILE A 26 3.50 6.01 -1.01
CA ILE A 26 4.46 7.03 -1.48
C ILE A 26 4.15 7.27 -2.95
N ASP A 27 3.56 8.42 -3.28
CA ASP A 27 3.16 8.72 -4.66
C ASP A 27 4.38 8.83 -5.59
N GLY A 28 4.26 8.31 -6.81
CA GLY A 28 5.34 8.31 -7.80
C GLY A 28 6.61 7.53 -7.37
N SER A 29 6.52 6.62 -6.40
CA SER A 29 7.67 5.87 -5.86
C SER A 29 8.12 4.73 -6.76
N GLU A 30 8.68 5.07 -7.93
CA GLU A 30 9.38 4.08 -8.75
C GLU A 30 10.42 3.33 -7.89
N PRO A 31 10.49 1.99 -7.93
CA PRO A 31 11.34 1.24 -7.01
C PRO A 31 12.83 1.62 -7.08
N SER A 32 13.29 2.05 -8.25
CA SER A 32 14.67 2.47 -8.49
C SER A 32 15.09 3.65 -7.60
N TYR A 33 14.18 4.57 -7.25
CA TYR A 33 14.48 5.67 -6.33
C TYR A 33 14.85 5.17 -4.93
N ILE A 34 14.09 4.20 -4.42
CA ILE A 34 14.28 3.64 -3.07
C ILE A 34 15.55 2.79 -3.04
N GLU A 35 15.76 1.96 -4.05
CA GLU A 35 16.94 1.11 -4.18
C GLU A 35 18.24 1.94 -4.21
N GLN A 36 18.27 3.00 -5.02
CA GLN A 36 19.43 3.91 -5.10
C GLN A 36 19.65 4.66 -3.79
N ALA A 37 18.59 5.16 -3.14
CA ALA A 37 18.72 5.88 -1.87
C ALA A 37 19.23 4.97 -0.73
N ILE A 38 18.84 3.68 -0.73
CA ILE A 38 19.41 2.68 0.19
C ILE A 38 20.88 2.43 -0.13
N ALA A 39 21.23 2.21 -1.40
CA ALA A 39 22.61 1.94 -1.84
C ALA A 39 23.56 3.09 -1.50
N SER A 40 23.10 4.33 -1.63
CA SER A 40 23.84 5.55 -1.27
C SER A 40 23.85 5.85 0.24
N GLY A 41 23.25 4.99 1.07
CA GLY A 41 23.28 5.12 2.53
C GLY A 41 22.32 6.17 3.10
N HIS A 42 21.41 6.73 2.30
CA HIS A 42 20.47 7.77 2.74
C HIS A 42 19.22 7.22 3.44
N MET A 43 18.97 5.91 3.39
CA MET A 43 17.81 5.27 4.02
C MET A 43 18.21 4.16 5.03
N PRO A 44 18.93 4.49 6.11
CA PRO A 44 19.45 3.50 7.06
C PRO A 44 18.34 2.76 7.84
N PHE A 45 17.20 3.42 8.08
CA PHE A 45 16.03 2.78 8.68
C PHE A 45 15.46 1.70 7.76
N LEU A 46 15.19 2.06 6.49
CA LEU A 46 14.57 1.14 5.54
C LEU A 46 15.49 -0.04 5.23
N PHE A 47 16.80 0.19 5.10
CA PHE A 47 17.79 -0.88 4.97
C PHE A 47 17.70 -1.93 6.08
N LYS A 48 17.54 -1.49 7.34
CA LYS A 48 17.37 -2.40 8.49
C LYS A 48 16.01 -3.08 8.50
N ALA A 49 14.96 -2.35 8.13
CA ALA A 49 13.59 -2.87 8.08
C ALA A 49 13.45 -3.99 7.05
N LEU A 50 14.01 -3.82 5.85
CA LEU A 50 13.95 -4.82 4.77
C LEU A 50 14.64 -6.14 5.14
N LYS A 51 15.73 -6.12 5.91
CA LYS A 51 16.41 -7.34 6.39
C LYS A 51 15.56 -8.21 7.31
N LYS A 52 14.54 -7.64 7.96
CA LYS A 52 13.66 -8.34 8.91
C LYS A 52 12.21 -8.41 8.42
N GLY A 53 11.90 -7.75 7.32
CA GLY A 53 10.57 -7.62 6.75
C GLY A 53 10.48 -8.31 5.40
N ALA A 54 9.72 -7.71 4.48
CA ALA A 54 9.56 -8.19 3.12
C ALA A 54 9.73 -7.03 2.13
N ASP A 55 10.39 -7.29 1.01
CA ASP A 55 10.39 -6.46 -0.21
C ASP A 55 9.65 -7.24 -1.29
N LEU A 56 8.50 -6.73 -1.72
CA LEU A 56 7.64 -7.37 -2.71
C LEU A 56 7.26 -6.34 -3.77
N ARG A 57 7.06 -6.83 -5.00
CA ARG A 57 6.58 -6.03 -6.12
C ARG A 57 5.12 -6.33 -6.38
N ALA A 58 4.35 -5.29 -6.71
CA ALA A 58 2.92 -5.36 -6.96
C ALA A 58 2.56 -4.45 -8.13
N ASP A 59 1.53 -4.85 -8.86
CA ASP A 59 1.00 -4.06 -9.98
C ASP A 59 0.01 -3.02 -9.46
N CYS A 60 0.14 -1.79 -9.98
CA CYS A 60 -0.82 -0.73 -9.74
C CYS A 60 -2.04 -0.86 -10.66
N VAL A 61 -3.11 -0.12 -10.34
CA VAL A 61 -4.28 -0.01 -11.21
C VAL A 61 -3.91 0.73 -12.49
N ILE A 62 -4.44 0.25 -13.62
CA ILE A 62 -4.44 0.97 -14.90
C ILE A 62 -5.74 1.77 -15.04
N SER A 63 -5.72 3.09 -15.31
CA SER A 63 -4.58 4.00 -15.45
C SER A 63 -3.91 4.32 -14.11
N SER A 64 -2.57 4.47 -14.12
CA SER A 64 -1.72 4.66 -12.93
C SER A 64 -1.84 6.06 -12.30
N PHE A 65 -3.04 6.64 -12.29
CA PHE A 65 -3.31 7.90 -11.64
C PHE A 65 -3.39 7.75 -10.12
N THR A 66 -3.04 8.82 -9.41
CA THR A 66 -3.05 8.89 -7.95
C THR A 66 -4.42 8.53 -7.36
N ASN A 67 -5.52 9.09 -7.89
CA ASN A 67 -6.85 8.90 -7.31
C ASN A 67 -7.37 7.45 -7.41
N PRO A 68 -7.38 6.80 -8.60
CA PRO A 68 -7.74 5.39 -8.68
C PRO A 68 -6.87 4.50 -7.78
N ASN A 69 -5.56 4.70 -7.75
CA ASN A 69 -4.68 3.87 -6.92
C ASN A 69 -4.93 4.07 -5.42
N ASN A 70 -5.02 5.30 -4.94
CA ASN A 70 -5.27 5.58 -3.52
C ASN A 70 -6.61 5.02 -3.05
N VAL A 71 -7.66 5.16 -3.86
CA VAL A 71 -8.98 4.61 -3.53
C VAL A 71 -8.95 3.08 -3.54
N SER A 72 -8.25 2.47 -4.49
CA SER A 72 -8.06 1.01 -4.49
C SER A 72 -7.31 0.51 -3.24
N ILE A 73 -6.30 1.23 -2.76
CA ILE A 73 -5.55 0.86 -1.55
C ILE A 73 -6.44 0.89 -0.31
N VAL A 74 -7.24 1.95 -0.12
CA VAL A 74 -8.07 2.10 1.09
C VAL A 74 -9.34 1.24 1.06
N THR A 75 -9.85 0.91 -0.12
CA THR A 75 -11.05 0.08 -0.27
C THR A 75 -10.73 -1.41 -0.45
N GLY A 76 -9.52 -1.76 -0.88
CA GLY A 76 -9.10 -3.14 -1.13
C GLY A 76 -9.76 -3.80 -2.35
N VAL A 77 -10.34 -3.02 -3.26
CA VAL A 77 -11.01 -3.48 -4.48
C VAL A 77 -10.62 -2.61 -5.68
N PRO A 78 -10.73 -3.10 -6.93
CA PRO A 78 -10.39 -2.33 -8.13
C PRO A 78 -11.43 -1.24 -8.48
N PRO A 79 -11.09 -0.27 -9.36
CA PRO A 79 -11.97 0.84 -9.75
C PRO A 79 -13.35 0.47 -10.24
N VAL A 80 -13.49 -0.68 -10.90
CA VAL A 80 -14.78 -1.18 -11.38
C VAL A 80 -15.81 -1.34 -10.26
N ILE A 81 -15.37 -1.46 -8.99
CA ILE A 81 -16.25 -1.61 -7.83
C ILE A 81 -16.62 -0.26 -7.18
N TYR A 82 -15.72 0.72 -7.15
CA TYR A 82 -15.96 2.00 -6.45
C TYR A 82 -16.17 3.20 -7.39
N GLY A 83 -15.97 3.06 -8.70
CA GLY A 83 -16.41 4.02 -9.71
C GLY A 83 -15.52 5.26 -9.92
N ILE A 84 -14.37 5.39 -9.26
CA ILE A 84 -13.45 6.53 -9.44
C ILE A 84 -12.34 6.13 -10.43
N LEU A 85 -12.43 6.64 -11.66
CA LEU A 85 -11.54 6.25 -12.77
C LEU A 85 -10.58 7.37 -13.21
N ASN A 86 -10.93 8.64 -12.98
CA ASN A 86 -10.11 9.83 -13.30
C ASN A 86 -10.72 11.12 -12.71
N HIS A 87 -9.99 12.24 -12.77
CA HIS A 87 -10.58 13.57 -12.69
C HIS A 87 -11.30 13.86 -14.01
N SER A 88 -12.63 13.91 -14.01
CA SER A 88 -13.37 14.57 -15.09
C SER A 88 -13.30 16.08 -14.88
N VAL A 89 -12.56 16.76 -15.74
CA VAL A 89 -12.77 18.17 -16.12
C VAL A 89 -13.12 18.20 -17.59
#